data_AF-A0A0Q9I676-F1
#
_entry.id   AF-A0A0Q9I676-F1
#
_cell.length_a   1.000
_cell.length_b   1.000
_cell.length_c   1.000
_cell.angle_alpha   90.00
_cell.angle_beta   90.00
_cell.angle_gamma   90.00
#
_symmetry.space_group_name_H-M   'P 1'
#
loop_
_entity.id
_entity.type
_entity.pdbx_description
1 polymer ?
#
loop_
_entity_poly.entity_id
_entity_poly.type
_entity_poly.pdbx_seq_one_letter_code
_entity_poly.pdbx_strand_id
1 'polypeptide(L)'
;MAYHLKNLSHFPLDVPSLNGPMILPAYGEITADLSAYEAEVMRHSQMVEISDADEAEPDIDDLRKQYADLVGEQPDKRWGAPRLQSEIDKALAA
;
A
#
# COMPACT_ATOMS: atom_id res chain seq x y z
N MET A 1 4.04 -7.76 -11.74
CA MET A 1 2.92 -7.20 -10.97
C MET A 1 3.53 -6.11 -10.11
N ALA A 2 2.83 -4.99 -9.94
CA ALA A 2 3.38 -3.86 -9.20
C ALA A 2 3.27 -4.12 -7.70
N TYR A 3 4.40 -3.96 -7.00
CA TYR A 3 4.48 -4.08 -5.55
C TYR A 3 5.05 -2.81 -4.96
N HIS A 4 4.57 -2.44 -3.78
CA HIS A 4 5.19 -1.43 -2.96
C HIS A 4 6.27 -2.09 -2.08
N LEU A 5 7.49 -1.57 -2.14
CA LEU A 5 8.63 -2.08 -1.41
C LEU A 5 9.16 -1.01 -0.47
N LYS A 6 9.33 -1.37 0.80
CA LYS A 6 9.91 -0.51 1.83
C LYS A 6 11.17 -1.13 2.40
N ASN A 7 12.24 -0.36 2.43
CA ASN A 7 13.49 -0.77 3.05
C ASN A 7 13.43 -0.57 4.56
N LEU A 8 13.74 -1.61 5.31
CA LEU A 8 13.85 -1.57 6.77
C LEU A 8 15.31 -1.42 7.24
N SER A 9 16.26 -1.36 6.30
CA SER A 9 17.69 -1.29 6.56
C SER A 9 18.29 0.08 6.24
N HIS A 10 19.48 0.33 6.79
CA HIS A 10 20.22 1.60 6.66
C HIS A 10 21.10 1.68 5.40
N PHE A 11 21.00 0.73 4.49
CA PHE A 11 21.76 0.69 3.25
C PHE A 11 20.84 0.44 2.06
N PRO A 12 21.17 0.96 0.86
CA PRO A 12 20.37 0.72 -0.33
C PRO A 12 20.42 -0.76 -0.75
N LEU A 13 19.32 -1.24 -1.33
CA LEU A 13 19.17 -2.61 -1.82
C LEU A 13 18.96 -2.61 -3.34
N ASP A 14 19.62 -3.55 -4.01
CA ASP A 14 19.36 -3.82 -5.43
C ASP A 14 18.07 -4.63 -5.57
N VAL A 15 17.13 -4.12 -6.37
CA VAL A 15 15.85 -4.76 -6.65
C VAL A 15 15.86 -5.25 -8.10
N PRO A 16 15.82 -6.58 -8.33
CA PRO A 16 15.63 -7.13 -9.66
C PRO A 16 14.16 -6.95 -10.04
N SER A 17 13.87 -5.90 -10.81
CA SER A 17 12.53 -5.67 -11.36
C SER A 17 12.43 -6.14 -12.82
N LEU A 18 11.22 -6.43 -13.27
CA LEU A 18 10.91 -6.83 -14.64
C LEU A 18 11.23 -5.72 -15.65
N ASN A 19 11.26 -4.46 -15.23
CA ASN A 19 11.56 -3.30 -16.08
C ASN A 19 13.05 -2.91 -16.03
N GLY A 20 13.89 -3.73 -15.37
CA GLY A 20 15.31 -3.50 -15.17
C GLY A 20 15.69 -3.33 -13.70
N PRO A 21 16.98 -3.34 -13.37
CA PRO A 21 17.43 -3.21 -11.98
C PRO A 21 17.04 -1.84 -11.42
N MET A 22 16.48 -1.84 -10.22
CA MET A 22 16.10 -0.64 -9.46
C MET A 22 16.88 -0.58 -8.15
N ILE A 23 17.08 0.62 -7.63
CA ILE A 23 17.66 0.81 -6.29
C ILE A 23 16.53 1.17 -5.34
N LEU A 24 16.37 0.35 -4.30
CA LEU A 24 15.54 0.67 -3.15
C LEU A 24 16.41 1.42 -2.12
N PRO A 25 16.18 2.73 -1.89
CA PRO A 25 17.02 3.53 -0.99
C PRO A 25 16.99 3.03 0.46
N ALA A 26 18.01 3.37 1.24
CA ALA A 26 18.04 3.12 2.68
C ALA A 26 16.85 3.78 3.38
N TYR A 27 16.09 3.00 4.16
CA TYR A 27 14.81 3.43 4.77
C TYR A 27 13.79 4.06 3.79
N GLY A 28 13.99 3.87 2.49
CA GLY A 28 13.15 4.44 1.44
C GLY A 28 12.08 3.47 0.97
N GLU A 29 11.27 3.96 0.05
CA GLU A 29 10.14 3.24 -0.53
C GLU A 29 10.17 3.39 -2.06
N ILE A 30 9.85 2.32 -2.79
CA ILE A 30 9.68 2.34 -4.24
C ILE A 30 8.49 1.47 -4.66
N THR A 31 7.96 1.73 -5.85
CA THR A 31 7.09 0.78 -6.54
C THR A 31 7.92 0.04 -7.60
N ALA A 32 7.84 -1.29 -7.61
CA ALA A 32 8.57 -2.11 -8.58
C ALA A 32 7.66 -3.19 -9.17
N ASP A 33 7.81 -3.43 -10.48
CA ASP A 33 7.19 -4.56 -11.13
C ASP A 33 8.04 -5.82 -10.89
N LEU A 34 7.54 -6.74 -10.08
CA LEU A 34 8.23 -7.98 -9.74
C LEU A 34 7.54 -9.19 -10.38
N SER A 35 8.32 -10.23 -10.65
CA SER A 35 7.81 -11.58 -10.86
C SER A 35 7.26 -12.17 -9.55
N ALA A 36 6.41 -13.19 -9.66
CA ALA A 36 5.88 -13.89 -8.48
C ALA A 36 7.01 -14.52 -7.62
N TYR A 37 8.09 -14.97 -8.28
CA TYR A 37 9.25 -15.52 -7.57
C TYR A 37 10.00 -14.45 -6.78
N GLU A 38 10.31 -13.31 -7.40
CA GLU A 38 11.03 -12.21 -6.73
C GLU A 38 10.21 -11.63 -5.58
N ALA A 39 8.90 -11.45 -5.77
CA ALA A 39 8.00 -11.01 -4.70
C ALA A 39 8.04 -11.97 -3.50
N GLU A 40 8.03 -13.28 -3.74
CA GLU A 40 8.10 -14.28 -2.66
C GLU A 40 9.45 -14.28 -1.94
N VAL A 41 10.56 -14.13 -2.68
CA VAL A 41 11.89 -13.95 -2.09
C VAL A 41 11.92 -12.71 -1.17
N MET A 42 11.31 -11.61 -1.60
CA MET A 42 11.23 -10.38 -0.81
C MET A 42 10.34 -10.53 0.43
N ARG A 43 9.21 -11.24 0.35
CA ARG A 43 8.35 -11.54 1.51
C ARG A 43 9.06 -12.30 2.63
N HIS A 44 10.06 -13.11 2.27
CA HIS A 44 10.88 -13.83 3.24
C HIS A 44 12.08 -13.03 3.77
N SER A 45 12.34 -11.84 3.23
CA SER A 45 13.41 -10.96 3.69
C SER A 45 13.04 -10.28 5.01
N GLN A 46 14.00 -10.14 5.91
CA GLN A 46 13.85 -9.31 7.12
C GLN A 46 14.16 -7.83 6.87
N MET A 47 14.64 -7.49 5.68
CA MET A 47 15.10 -6.15 5.33
C MET A 47 14.11 -5.37 4.46
N VAL A 48 13.10 -6.04 3.91
CA VAL A 48 12.14 -5.45 2.99
C VAL A 48 10.74 -5.81 3.45
N GLU A 49 9.89 -4.81 3.56
CA GLU A 49 8.45 -4.98 3.65
C GLU A 49 7.87 -4.84 2.24
N ILE A 50 7.01 -5.76 1.84
CA ILE A 50 6.40 -5.82 0.52
C ILE A 50 4.89 -5.95 0.66
N SER A 51 4.17 -5.09 -0.04
CA SER A 51 2.71 -5.17 -0.20
C SER A 51 2.36 -5.06 -1.68
N ASP A 52 1.19 -5.57 -2.05
CA ASP A 52 0.67 -5.34 -3.39
C ASP A 52 0.47 -3.82 -3.57
N ALA A 53 0.82 -3.27 -4.74
CA ALA A 53 0.66 -1.83 -4.98
C ALA A 53 -0.81 -1.39 -4.91
N ASP A 54 -1.74 -2.33 -5.08
CA ASP A 54 -3.18 -2.14 -4.90
C ASP A 54 -3.63 -2.33 -3.43
N GLU A 55 -2.78 -2.89 -2.56
CA GLU A 55 -2.99 -3.09 -1.12
C GLU A 55 -2.20 -2.07 -0.26
N ALA A 56 -1.89 -0.88 -0.80
CA ALA A 56 -1.51 0.22 0.07
C ALA A 56 -2.64 0.44 1.09
N GLU A 57 -2.32 0.48 2.39
CA GLU A 57 -3.32 0.77 3.42
C GLU A 57 -4.13 1.99 2.98
N PRO A 58 -5.46 1.88 2.84
CA PRO A 58 -6.24 2.94 2.26
C PRO A 58 -6.07 4.19 3.12
N ASP A 59 -5.56 5.25 2.51
CA ASP A 59 -5.34 6.53 3.20
C ASP A 59 -6.67 6.93 3.85
N ILE A 60 -6.61 7.30 5.13
CA ILE A 60 -7.80 7.72 5.87
C ILE A 60 -8.46 8.93 5.20
N ASP A 61 -7.69 9.78 4.51
CA ASP A 61 -8.22 10.91 3.77
C ASP A 61 -8.92 10.48 2.47
N ASP A 62 -8.43 9.43 1.81
CA ASP A 62 -9.12 8.83 0.65
C ASP A 62 -10.42 8.13 1.07
N LEU A 63 -10.41 7.40 2.18
CA LEU A 63 -11.62 6.80 2.76
C LEU A 63 -12.65 7.87 3.13
N ARG A 64 -12.21 8.99 3.70
CA ARG A 64 -13.12 10.09 4.05
C ARG A 64 -13.78 10.69 2.81
N LYS A 65 -13.00 10.88 1.74
CA LYS A 65 -13.51 11.38 0.48
C LYS A 65 -14.51 10.42 -0.15
N GLN A 66 -14.19 9.13 -0.18
CA GLN A 66 -15.07 8.10 -0.72
C GLN A 66 -16.40 8.01 0.04
N TYR A 67 -16.35 8.09 1.38
CA TYR A 67 -17.58 8.16 2.20
C TYR A 67 -18.42 9.41 1.86
N ALA A 68 -17.79 10.58 1.75
CA ALA A 68 -18.48 11.82 1.44
C ALA A 68 -19.09 11.81 0.04
N ASP A 69 -18.43 11.20 -0.94
CA ASP A 69 -18.94 11.05 -2.31
C ASP A 69 -20.14 10.08 -2.37
N LEU A 70 -20.14 9.02 -1.56
CA LEU A 70 -21.22 8.02 -1.53
C LEU A 70 -22.44 8.47 -0.72
N VAL A 71 -22.21 9.04 0.46
CA VAL A 71 -23.28 9.39 1.41
C VAL A 71 -23.73 10.85 1.25
N GLY A 72 -22.90 11.71 0.63
CA GLY A 72 -23.16 13.14 0.47
C GLY A 72 -22.88 13.96 1.73
N GLU A 73 -22.35 13.34 2.80
CA GLU A 73 -22.05 13.97 4.07
C GLU A 73 -20.60 13.73 4.51
N GLN A 74 -20.03 14.68 5.24
CA GLN A 74 -18.68 14.54 5.78
C GLN A 74 -18.67 13.51 6.93
N PRO A 75 -17.75 12.53 6.92
CA PRO A 75 -17.63 11.57 8.00
C PRO A 75 -17.14 12.23 9.29
N ASP A 76 -17.46 11.64 10.44
CA ASP A 76 -16.95 12.12 11.73
C ASP A 76 -15.42 12.01 11.77
N LYS A 77 -14.76 13.13 12.09
CA LYS A 77 -13.29 13.23 12.17
C LYS A 77 -12.67 12.30 13.21
N ARG A 78 -13.47 11.81 14.18
CA ARG A 78 -13.05 10.84 15.20
C ARG A 78 -13.02 9.40 14.69
N TRP A 79 -13.55 9.12 13.50
CA TRP A 79 -13.52 7.79 12.93
C TRP A 79 -12.12 7.50 12.36
N GLY A 80 -11.57 6.34 12.76
CA GLY A 80 -10.38 5.76 12.16
C GLY A 80 -10.71 4.97 10.89
N ALA A 81 -9.67 4.59 10.13
CA ALA A 81 -9.77 3.79 8.91
C ALA A 81 -10.73 2.58 8.99
N PRO A 82 -10.68 1.69 10.01
CA PRO A 82 -11.56 0.52 10.05
C PRO A 82 -13.04 0.87 10.21
N ARG A 83 -13.34 1.99 10.90
CA ARG A 83 -14.72 2.46 11.06
C ARG A 83 -15.24 3.08 9.76
N LEU A 84 -14.41 3.87 9.09
CA LEU A 84 -14.73 4.48 7.80
C LEU A 84 -14.99 3.43 6.72
N GLN A 85 -14.10 2.44 6.58
CA GLN A 85 -14.28 1.35 5.62
C GLN A 85 -15.59 0.62 5.84
N SER A 86 -15.92 0.28 7.09
CA SER A 86 -17.18 -0.41 7.41
C SER A 86 -18.43 0.39 7.04
N GLU A 87 -18.40 1.72 7.13
CA GLU A 87 -19.53 2.56 6.76
C GLU A 87 -19.63 2.78 5.24
N ILE A 88 -18.49 2.83 4.54
CA ILE A 88 -18.42 2.81 3.07
C ILE A 88 -19.01 1.51 2.53
N ASP A 89 -18.60 0.36 3.08
CA ASP A 89 -19.10 -0.95 2.65
C ASP A 89 -20.63 -1.07 2.83
N LYS A 90 -21.18 -0.49 3.90
CA LYS A 90 -22.64 -0.42 4.11
C LYS A 90 -23.33 0.45 3.07
N ALA A 91 -22.75 1.61 2.74
CA ALA A 91 -23.32 2.52 1.76
C ALA A 91 -23.32 1.91 0.34
N LEU A 92 -22.29 1.12 0.01
CA LEU A 92 -22.20 0.41 -1.27
C LEU A 92 -23.15 -0.80 -1.39
N ALA A 93 -23.52 -1.41 -0.25
CA ALA A 93 -24.42 -2.56 -0.21
C ALA A 93 -25.91 -2.17 -0.12
N ALA A 94 -26.23 -0.88 -0.03
CA ALA A 94 -27.59 -0.32 0.08
C ALA A 94 -28.16 0.05 -1.30
#